data_AF-A0A924B6K9-F1
#
_entry.id   AF-A0A924B6K9-F1
#
_cell.length_a   1.000
_cell.length_b   1.000
_cell.length_c   1.000
_cell.angle_alpha   90.00
_cell.angle_beta   90.00
_cell.angle_gamma   90.00
#
_symmetry.space_group_name_H-M   'P 1'
#
loop_
_entity.id
_entity.type
_entity.pdbx_description
1 polymer ?
#
loop_
_entity_poly.entity_id
_entity_poly.type
_entity_poly.pdbx_seq_one_letter_code
_entity_poly.pdbx_strand_id
1 'polypeptide(L)'
;MAQFRFLLWLAYWYQQNEAFEFEWDIGNSQKSSKKHDVGLDEIESVFEMKMAVPLGRQVTPVVDEERLCLIGPTEMGRMLSVVFTLRDGRVRPISGRAASKKERALYEEISKTIKNL
;
A
#
# COMPACT_ATOMS: atom_id res chain seq x y z
N MET A 1 -13.53 -10.66 1.78
CA MET A 1 -12.39 -9.94 1.17
C MET A 1 -12.35 -8.55 1.78
N ALA A 2 -11.16 -7.99 2.02
CA ALA A 2 -11.06 -6.65 2.60
C ALA A 2 -11.70 -5.60 1.67
N GLN A 3 -12.51 -4.70 2.21
CA GLN A 3 -13.06 -3.56 1.49
C GLN A 3 -12.45 -2.28 2.04
N PHE A 4 -12.04 -1.39 1.14
CA PHE A 4 -11.42 -0.12 1.48
C PHE A 4 -12.34 1.03 1.08
N ARG A 5 -12.42 2.04 1.95
CA ARG A 5 -13.07 3.30 1.68
C ARG A 5 -12.01 4.37 1.50
N PHE A 6 -12.03 5.05 0.35
CA PHE A 6 -11.09 6.12 0.03
C PHE A 6 -11.04 7.18 1.13
N LEU A 7 -9.84 7.70 1.38
CA LEU A 7 -9.58 8.76 2.33
C LEU A 7 -8.70 9.81 1.67
N LEU A 8 -9.24 11.03 1.57
CA LEU A 8 -8.55 12.16 0.94
C LEU A 8 -7.25 12.51 1.67
N TRP A 9 -7.25 12.46 3.01
CA TRP A 9 -6.05 12.73 3.80
C TRP A 9 -4.92 11.73 3.50
N LEU A 10 -5.26 10.47 3.19
CA LEU A 10 -4.26 9.46 2.86
C LEU A 10 -3.58 9.78 1.53
N ALA A 11 -4.35 10.27 0.56
CA ALA A 11 -3.82 10.71 -0.71
C ALA A 11 -2.91 11.94 -0.54
N TYR A 12 -3.33 12.93 0.25
CA TYR A 12 -2.47 14.07 0.57
C TYR A 12 -1.20 13.64 1.32
N TRP A 13 -1.32 12.78 2.33
CA TRP A 13 -0.17 12.24 3.05
C TRP A 13 0.81 11.55 2.08
N TYR A 14 0.33 10.65 1.22
CA TYR A 14 1.20 9.96 0.28
C TYR A 14 1.92 10.91 -0.70
N GLN A 15 1.22 11.92 -1.21
CA GLN A 15 1.76 12.88 -2.19
C GLN A 15 2.73 13.90 -1.57
N GLN A 16 2.52 14.29 -0.31
CA GLN A 16 3.32 15.33 0.35
C GLN A 16 4.56 14.79 1.07
N ASN A 17 4.59 13.50 1.43
CA ASN A 17 5.78 12.91 2.01
C ASN A 17 6.83 12.69 0.92
N GLU A 18 8.03 13.22 1.10
CA GLU A 18 9.15 12.99 0.19
C GLU A 18 9.85 11.65 0.48
N ALA A 19 9.92 11.26 1.76
CA ALA A 19 10.47 9.99 2.22
C ALA A 19 9.48 9.25 3.14
N PHE A 20 9.68 7.95 3.32
CA PHE A 20 8.90 7.12 4.22
C PHE A 20 9.83 6.35 5.14
N GLU A 21 9.54 6.37 6.44
CA GLU A 21 10.21 5.53 7.42
C GLU A 21 9.39 4.27 7.70
N PHE A 22 10.05 3.11 7.76
CA PHE A 22 9.38 1.83 7.96
C PHE A 22 9.64 1.25 9.35
N GLU A 23 8.57 0.75 9.97
CA GLU A 23 8.64 -0.02 11.22
C GLU A 23 8.59 -1.52 10.89
N TRP A 24 9.77 -2.15 10.91
CA TRP A 24 9.94 -3.59 10.76
C TRP A 24 10.35 -4.25 12.07
N ASP A 25 9.69 -5.36 12.39
CA ASP A 25 10.05 -6.26 13.48
C ASP A 25 9.85 -7.72 13.08
N ILE A 26 10.08 -8.64 14.02
CA ILE A 26 9.93 -10.08 13.81
C ILE A 26 8.48 -10.46 13.42
N GLY A 27 7.49 -9.68 13.86
CA GLY A 27 6.07 -9.93 13.62
C GLY A 27 5.58 -9.57 12.21
N ASN A 28 6.26 -8.69 11.48
CA ASN A 28 5.87 -8.31 10.12
C ASN A 28 6.91 -8.59 9.03
N SER A 29 8.21 -8.57 9.35
CA SER A 29 9.30 -8.63 8.36
C SER A 29 9.31 -9.90 7.49
N GLN A 30 8.89 -11.05 8.02
CA GLN A 30 8.89 -12.30 7.25
C GLN A 30 7.50 -12.70 6.72
N LYS A 31 6.45 -11.97 7.11
CA LYS A 31 5.07 -12.39 6.91
C LYS A 31 4.68 -12.37 5.43
N SER A 32 5.03 -11.29 4.72
CA SER A 32 4.72 -11.15 3.29
C SER A 32 5.59 -12.07 2.44
N SER A 33 6.89 -12.18 2.73
CA SER A 33 7.79 -13.08 2.02
C SER A 33 7.32 -14.54 2.12
N LYS A 34 7.08 -15.04 3.35
CA LYS A 34 6.65 -16.45 3.55
C LYS A 34 5.30 -16.77 2.93
N LYS A 35 4.37 -15.81 2.88
CA LYS A 35 2.98 -16.06 2.46
C LYS A 35 2.71 -15.70 1.00
N HIS A 36 3.43 -14.72 0.47
CA HIS A 36 3.11 -14.06 -0.79
C HIS A 36 4.32 -13.87 -1.71
N ASP A 37 5.52 -14.32 -1.29
CA ASP A 37 6.76 -14.12 -2.04
C ASP A 37 6.96 -12.65 -2.42
N VAL A 38 6.84 -11.80 -1.39
CA VAL A 38 7.02 -10.35 -1.46
C VAL A 38 8.05 -9.94 -0.42
N GLY A 39 9.17 -9.38 -0.90
CA GLY A 39 10.25 -8.84 -0.07
C GLY A 39 9.90 -7.56 0.68
N LEU A 40 10.80 -7.12 1.54
CA LEU A 40 10.66 -5.85 2.27
C LEU A 40 10.97 -4.67 1.34
N ASP A 41 12.06 -4.76 0.62
CA ASP A 41 12.46 -3.90 -0.49
C ASP A 41 11.35 -3.71 -1.53
N GLU A 42 10.65 -4.78 -1.88
CA GLU A 42 9.49 -4.69 -2.78
C GLU A 42 8.34 -3.90 -2.17
N ILE A 43 8.11 -4.01 -0.86
CA ILE A 43 7.08 -3.22 -0.19
C ILE A 43 7.50 -1.75 -0.12
N GLU A 44 8.75 -1.49 0.25
CA GLU A 44 9.30 -0.12 0.37
C GLU A 44 9.25 0.61 -0.97
N SER A 45 9.68 -0.05 -2.05
CA SER A 45 9.65 0.53 -3.40
C SER A 45 8.26 0.97 -3.87
N VAL A 46 7.18 0.30 -3.47
CA VAL A 46 5.80 0.75 -3.77
C VAL A 46 5.55 2.17 -3.24
N PHE A 47 6.09 2.49 -2.07
CA PHE A 47 5.98 3.83 -1.51
C PHE A 47 6.94 4.80 -2.20
N GLU A 48 8.20 4.41 -2.33
CA GLU A 48 9.30 5.27 -2.79
C GLU A 48 9.17 5.68 -4.26
N MET A 49 8.59 4.84 -5.11
CA MET A 49 8.36 5.18 -6.52
C MET A 49 7.39 6.34 -6.73
N LYS A 50 6.66 6.80 -5.70
CA LYS A 50 5.63 7.87 -5.78
C LYS A 50 4.55 7.64 -6.84
N MET A 51 4.34 6.38 -7.23
CA MET A 51 3.38 6.00 -8.26
C MET A 51 2.16 5.27 -7.69
N ALA A 52 2.09 5.04 -6.38
CA ALA A 52 1.00 4.28 -5.80
C ALA A 52 -0.33 5.07 -5.72
N VAL A 53 -1.42 4.33 -5.84
CA VAL A 53 -2.79 4.79 -5.68
C VAL A 53 -3.31 4.38 -4.31
N PRO A 54 -3.73 5.33 -3.46
CA PRO A 54 -4.35 5.02 -2.17
C PRO A 54 -5.78 4.50 -2.34
N LEU A 55 -6.04 3.29 -1.83
CA LEU A 55 -7.39 2.74 -1.73
C LEU A 55 -8.14 3.24 -0.49
N GLY A 56 -7.41 3.70 0.52
CA GLY A 56 -7.97 4.23 1.76
C GLY A 56 -7.99 3.20 2.90
N ARG A 57 -8.96 3.34 3.81
CA ARG A 57 -9.04 2.57 5.06
C ARG A 57 -9.95 1.36 4.92
N GLN A 58 -9.54 0.24 5.50
CA GLN A 58 -10.35 -0.96 5.58
C GLN A 58 -11.61 -0.70 6.41
N VAL A 59 -12.78 -1.00 5.83
CA VAL A 59 -14.09 -0.92 6.50
C VAL A 59 -14.67 -2.30 6.81
N THR A 60 -14.27 -3.32 6.06
CA THR A 60 -14.74 -4.71 6.22
C THR A 60 -13.59 -5.68 5.99
N PRO A 61 -13.37 -6.70 6.85
CA PRO A 61 -13.94 -6.81 8.20
C PRO A 61 -13.47 -5.63 9.09
N VAL A 62 -14.25 -5.34 10.13
CA VAL A 62 -13.83 -4.38 11.16
C VAL A 62 -12.64 -4.98 11.92
N VAL A 63 -11.65 -4.13 12.22
CA VAL A 63 -10.40 -4.48 12.90
C VAL A 63 -10.11 -3.41 13.94
N ASP A 64 -9.42 -3.79 15.01
CA ASP A 64 -9.12 -2.87 16.12
C ASP A 64 -8.09 -1.81 15.73
N GLU A 65 -7.06 -2.22 14.99
CA GLU A 65 -6.02 -1.32 14.47
C GLU A 65 -6.36 -0.88 13.05
N GLU A 66 -6.20 0.42 12.77
CA GLU A 66 -6.45 0.99 11.45
C GLU A 66 -5.58 0.32 10.38
N ARG A 67 -6.21 -0.04 9.26
CA ARG A 67 -5.55 -0.62 8.09
C ARG A 67 -5.79 0.26 6.89
N LEU A 68 -4.70 0.80 6.36
CA LEU A 68 -4.65 1.60 5.14
C LEU A 68 -4.14 0.71 4.00
N CYS A 69 -4.45 1.08 2.77
CA CYS A 69 -4.02 0.32 1.60
C CYS A 69 -3.55 1.24 0.47
N LEU A 70 -2.38 0.91 -0.08
CA LEU A 70 -1.86 1.43 -1.33
C LEU A 70 -1.79 0.30 -2.38
N ILE A 71 -1.98 0.66 -3.65
CA ILE A 71 -1.64 -0.19 -4.78
C ILE A 71 -0.64 0.53 -5.66
N GLY A 72 0.48 -0.10 -5.98
CA GLY A 72 1.48 0.51 -6.85
C GLY A 72 2.46 -0.48 -7.42
N PRO A 73 3.23 -0.05 -8.44
CA PRO A 73 4.32 -0.83 -8.99
C PRO A 73 5.48 -0.92 -7.99
N THR A 74 6.24 -2.00 -8.07
CA THR A 74 7.59 -2.11 -7.50
C THR A 74 8.62 -1.74 -8.55
N GLU A 75 9.87 -1.52 -8.13
CA GLU A 75 10.99 -1.28 -9.05
C GLU A 75 11.18 -2.44 -10.05
N MET A 76 10.87 -3.67 -9.64
CA MET A 76 10.92 -4.86 -10.50
C MET A 76 9.70 -5.00 -11.41
N GLY A 77 8.78 -4.03 -11.42
CA GLY A 77 7.60 -4.00 -12.29
C GLY A 77 6.43 -4.87 -11.81
N ARG A 78 6.48 -5.45 -10.61
CA ARG A 78 5.32 -6.16 -10.03
C ARG A 78 4.32 -5.14 -9.50
N MET A 79 3.03 -5.39 -9.69
CA MET A 79 1.97 -4.57 -9.07
C MET A 79 1.58 -5.20 -7.73
N LEU A 80 1.76 -4.46 -6.64
CA LEU A 80 1.45 -4.92 -5.29
C LEU A 80 0.29 -4.14 -4.67
N SER A 81 -0.45 -4.83 -3.80
CA SER A 81 -1.42 -4.28 -2.86
C SER A 81 -0.80 -4.40 -1.48
N VAL A 82 -0.54 -3.26 -0.85
CA VAL A 82 0.15 -3.16 0.44
C VAL A 82 -0.81 -2.62 1.49
N VAL A 83 -1.10 -3.44 2.50
CA VAL A 83 -1.85 -3.07 3.68
C VAL A 83 -0.88 -2.72 4.80
N PHE A 84 -1.05 -1.56 5.40
CA PHE A 84 -0.18 -1.01 6.43
C PHE A 84 -0.98 -0.22 7.46
N THR A 85 -0.32 0.18 8.54
CA THR A 85 -0.81 1.16 9.51
C THR A 85 0.25 2.23 9.73
N LEU A 86 -0.12 3.34 10.36
CA LEU A 86 0.81 4.40 10.74
C LEU A 86 0.98 4.40 12.25
N ARG A 87 2.24 4.34 12.72
CA ARG A 87 2.61 4.41 14.14
C ARG A 87 3.71 5.44 14.32
N ASP A 88 3.46 6.46 15.13
CA ASP A 88 4.39 7.59 15.33
C ASP A 88 4.91 8.21 14.01
N GLY A 89 4.06 8.26 12.98
CA GLY A 89 4.43 8.75 11.65
C GLY A 89 5.17 7.75 10.75
N ARG A 90 5.57 6.59 11.28
CA ARG A 90 6.22 5.51 10.50
C ARG A 90 5.19 4.58 9.87
N VAL A 91 5.51 4.09 8.68
CA VAL A 91 4.75 3.05 7.97
C VAL A 91 5.07 1.71 8.61
N ARG A 92 4.06 1.04 9.18
CA ARG A 92 4.19 -0.36 9.61
C ARG A 92 3.45 -1.26 8.64
N PRO A 93 4.15 -1.97 7.73
CA PRO A 93 3.48 -2.88 6.81
C PRO A 93 2.90 -4.07 7.57
N ILE A 94 1.70 -4.48 7.15
CA ILE A 94 0.98 -5.61 7.74
C ILE A 94 0.82 -6.77 6.74
N SER A 95 0.72 -6.46 5.45
CA SER A 95 0.70 -7.43 4.36
C SER A 95 1.06 -6.76 3.03
N GLY A 96 2.00 -7.32 2.28
CA GLY A 96 2.20 -7.05 0.87
C GLY A 96 1.85 -8.29 0.06
N ARG A 97 1.12 -8.13 -1.04
CA ARG A 97 0.80 -9.23 -1.97
C ARG A 97 0.65 -8.71 -3.39
N ALA A 98 0.72 -9.62 -4.36
CA ALA A 98 0.34 -9.30 -5.73
C ALA A 98 -1.08 -8.68 -5.78
N ALA A 99 -1.19 -7.56 -6.50
CA ALA A 99 -2.47 -6.94 -6.79
C ALA A 99 -3.32 -7.87 -7.68
N SER A 100 -4.57 -8.05 -7.30
CA SER A 100 -5.56 -8.80 -8.08
C SER A 100 -5.90 -8.10 -9.39
N LYS A 101 -6.54 -8.80 -10.33
CA LYS A 101 -6.98 -8.20 -11.60
C LYS A 101 -7.84 -6.95 -11.41
N LYS A 102 -8.74 -6.96 -10.42
CA LYS A 102 -9.61 -5.82 -10.10
C LYS A 102 -8.82 -4.64 -9.55
N GLU A 103 -7.86 -4.90 -8.67
CA GLU A 103 -6.98 -3.87 -8.10
C GLU A 103 -6.08 -3.24 -9.17
N ARG A 104 -5.55 -4.04 -10.11
CA ARG A 104 -4.77 -3.53 -11.25
C ARG A 104 -5.60 -2.64 -12.16
N ALA A 105 -6.82 -3.06 -12.50
CA ALA A 105 -7.72 -2.25 -13.32
C ALA A 105 -8.05 -0.90 -12.64
N LEU A 106 -8.31 -0.91 -11.33
CA LEU A 106 -8.55 0.30 -10.55
C LEU A 106 -7.33 1.23 -10.52
N TYR A 107 -6.13 0.67 -10.34
CA TYR A 107 -4.88 1.42 -10.42
C TYR A 107 -4.71 2.08 -11.80
N GLU A 108 -4.95 1.35 -12.89
CA GLU A 108 -4.83 1.87 -14.25
C GLU A 108 -5.84 2.98 -14.54
N GLU A 109 -7.10 2.83 -14.09
CA GLU A 109 -8.15 3.84 -14.23
C GLU A 109 -7.75 5.14 -13.53
N ILE A 110 -7.37 5.06 -12.25
CA ILE A 110 -6.99 6.24 -11.46
C ILE A 110 -5.71 6.88 -12.01
N SER A 111 -4.71 6.07 -12.37
CA SER A 111 -3.45 6.56 -12.94
C SER A 111 -3.65 7.31 -14.26
N LYS A 112 -4.59 6.86 -15.11
CA LYS A 112 -4.94 7.58 -16.34
C LYS A 112 -5.61 8.91 -16.04
N THR A 113 -6.54 8.94 -15.08
CA THR A 113 -7.20 10.18 -14.67
C THR A 113 -6.20 11.20 -14.15
N ILE A 114 -5.25 10.79 -13.30
CA ILE A 114 -4.21 11.69 -12.76
C ILE A 114 -3.31 12.24 -13.88
N LYS A 115 -2.92 11.42 -14.87
CA LYS A 115 -2.08 11.86 -15.99
C LYS A 115 -2.77 12.82 -16.96
N ASN A 116 -4.11 12.83 -16.97
CA ASN A 116 -4.92 13.66 -17.85
C ASN A 116 -5.40 14.95 -17.16
N LEU A 117 -5.04 15.16 -15.88
CA LEU A 117 -5.23 16.40 -15.13
C LEU A 117 -4.00 17.30 -15.29
#